data_AF-A0A920U859-F1
#
_entry.id   AF-A0A920U859-F1
#
_cell.length_a   1.000
_cell.length_b   1.000
_cell.length_c   1.000
_cell.angle_alpha   90.00
_cell.angle_beta   90.00
_cell.angle_gamma   90.00
#
_symmetry.space_group_name_H-M   'P 1'
#
loop_
_entity.id
_entity.type
_entity.pdbx_description
1 polymer ?
#
loop_
_entity_poly.entity_id
_entity_poly.type
_entity_poly.pdbx_seq_one_letter_code
_entity_poly.pdbx_strand_id
1 'polypeptide(L)' 'MEMVSEEDAQKAIGELNQTDFQGRRLAVNEARPRAPRPMGGGGPPDDGGFDGGRREPRW' A
#
# COMPACT_ATOMS: atom_id res chain seq x y z
N MET A 1 -26.74 0.29 -22.55
CA MET A 1 -27.38 0.97 -21.42
C MET A 1 -26.39 0.96 -20.28
N GLU A 2 -25.72 2.09 -20.11
CA GLU A 2 -24.77 2.41 -19.05
C GLU A 2 -25.58 2.72 -17.79
N MET A 3 -26.09 1.67 -17.16
CA MET A 3 -26.83 1.76 -15.90
C MET A 3 -25.94 1.23 -14.76
N VAL A 4 -24.68 1.66 -14.72
CA VAL A 4 -24.00 1.86 -13.44
C VAL A 4 -24.61 3.12 -12.87
N SER A 5 -25.88 3.04 -12.49
CA SER A 5 -26.54 4.13 -11.79
C SER A 5 -25.87 4.17 -10.43
N GLU A 6 -25.26 5.29 -10.07
CA GLU A 6 -24.56 5.49 -8.79
C GLU A 6 -25.42 5.03 -7.59
N GLU A 7 -26.75 5.03 -7.75
CA GLU A 7 -27.73 4.50 -6.82
C GLU A 7 -27.60 2.98 -6.58
N ASP A 8 -27.40 2.17 -7.63
CA ASP A 8 -27.20 0.73 -7.51
C ASP A 8 -25.84 0.41 -6.86
N ALA A 9 -24.81 1.23 -7.17
CA ALA A 9 -23.51 1.14 -6.53
C ALA A 9 -23.59 1.43 -5.02
N GLN A 10 -24.32 2.46 -4.60
CA GLN A 10 -24.52 2.77 -3.18
C GLN A 10 -25.27 1.65 -2.45
N LYS A 11 -26.31 1.10 -3.06
CA LYS A 11 -27.08 -0.01 -2.50
C LYS A 11 -26.20 -1.26 -2.31
N ALA A 12 -25.41 -1.61 -3.33
CA ALA A 12 -24.48 -2.73 -3.26
C ALA A 12 -23.38 -2.51 -2.20
N ILE A 13 -22.86 -1.28 -2.06
CA ILE A 13 -21.89 -0.94 -1.01
C ILE A 13 -22.51 -1.16 0.37
N GLY A 14 -23.74 -0.68 0.62
CA GLY A 14 -24.42 -0.85 1.91
C GLY A 14 -24.68 -2.31 2.27
N GLU A 15 -25.09 -3.11 1.28
CA GLU A 15 -25.43 -4.52 1.48
C GLU A 15 -24.20 -5.43 1.61
N LEU A 16 -23.09 -5.12 0.92
CA LEU A 16 -21.89 -5.97 0.87
C LEU A 16 -20.81 -5.53 1.85
N ASN A 17 -20.80 -4.28 2.28
CA ASN A 17 -19.85 -3.81 3.28
C ASN A 17 -20.10 -4.51 4.62
N GLN A 18 -19.03 -5.07 5.20
CA GLN A 18 -19.04 -5.85 6.44
C GLN A 18 -19.73 -7.22 6.38
N THR A 19 -20.15 -7.67 5.19
CA THR A 19 -20.60 -9.06 5.01
C THR A 19 -19.44 -10.02 5.21
N ASP A 20 -19.74 -11.18 5.79
CA ASP A 20 -18.76 -12.26 5.82
C ASP A 20 -18.67 -12.89 4.43
N PHE A 21 -17.45 -13.00 3.93
CA PHE A 21 -17.16 -13.65 2.68
C PHE A 21 -15.96 -14.56 2.87
N GLN A 22 -16.20 -15.87 2.75
CA GLN A 22 -15.16 -16.89 2.94
C GLN A 22 -14.42 -16.73 4.28
N GLY A 23 -15.17 -16.45 5.36
CA GLY A 23 -14.63 -16.27 6.71
C GLY A 23 -13.92 -14.95 6.98
N ARG A 24 -13.96 -13.98 6.05
CA ARG A 24 -13.38 -12.65 6.21
C ARG A 24 -14.43 -11.58 5.95
N ARG A 25 -14.51 -10.56 6.82
CA ARG A 25 -15.40 -9.42 6.57
C ARG A 25 -14.87 -8.60 5.39
N LEU A 26 -15.71 -8.39 4.39
CA LEU A 26 -15.38 -7.53 3.26
C LEU A 26 -15.52 -6.05 3.65
N ALA A 27 -14.62 -5.22 3.15
CA ALA A 27 -14.75 -3.77 3.22
C ALA A 27 -14.98 -3.25 1.79
N VAL A 28 -16.23 -2.96 1.46
CA VAL A 28 -16.62 -2.45 0.15
C VAL A 28 -16.75 -0.94 0.27
N ASN A 29 -15.99 -0.20 -0.53
CA ASN A 29 -15.99 1.27 -0.54
C ASN A 29 -16.02 1.76 -1.98
N GLU A 30 -16.45 2.99 -2.18
CA GLU A 30 -16.35 3.67 -3.46
C GLU A 30 -14.89 3.70 -3.93
N ALA A 31 -14.68 3.39 -5.22
CA ALA A 31 -13.35 3.27 -5.81
C ALA A 31 -12.68 4.65 -5.88
N ARG A 32 -11.83 4.95 -4.90
CA ARG A 32 -10.99 6.15 -4.92
C ARG A 32 -9.67 5.89 -5.64
N PRO A 33 -9.15 6.86 -6.42
CA PRO A 33 -7.85 6.73 -7.08
C PRO A 33 -6.77 6.42 -6.03
N ARG A 34 -6.04 5.33 -6.25
CA ARG A 34 -4.98 4.90 -5.34
C ARG A 34 -3.85 5.92 -5.42
N ALA A 35 -3.45 6.46 -4.26
CA ALA A 35 -2.29 7.33 -4.18
C ALA A 35 -1.05 6.63 -4.76
N PRO A 36 -0.16 7.35 -5.47
CA PRO A 36 1.07 6.77 -5.98
C PRO A 36 1.85 6.18 -4.81
N ARG A 37 2.06 4.86 -4.84
CA ARG A 37 2.96 4.22 -3.88
C ARG A 37 4.37 4.62 -4.29
N PRO A 38 5.24 5.04 -3.36
CA PRO A 38 6.64 5.23 -3.69
C PRO A 38 7.17 3.91 -4.26
N MET A 39 7.49 3.92 -5.55
CA MET A 39 8.15 2.83 -6.24
C MET A 39 9.61 2.89 -5.80
N GLY A 40 9.94 2.25 -4.67
CA GLY A 40 11.28 2.36 -4.12
C GLY A 40 11.34 1.99 -2.65
N GLY A 41 11.08 0.72 -2.34
CA GLY A 41 11.60 0.10 -1.13
C GLY A 41 13.07 -0.28 -1.35
N GLY A 42 13.93 0.70 -1.59
CA GLY A 42 15.37 0.56 -1.45
C GLY A 42 15.75 1.45 -0.30
N GLY A 43 16.07 0.86 0.86
CA GLY A 43 16.66 1.62 1.95
C GLY A 43 17.89 2.39 1.44
N PRO A 44 18.33 3.43 2.17
CA PRO A 44 19.62 4.05 1.88
C PRO A 44 20.65 2.93 1.75
N PRO A 45 21.54 2.94 0.75
CA PRO A 45 22.71 2.10 0.86
C PRO A 45 23.34 2.46 2.20
N ASP A 46 23.38 1.50 3.11
CA ASP A 46 24.26 1.56 4.24
C ASP A 46 25.65 1.79 3.65
N ASP A 47 26.12 3.05 3.63
CA ASP A 47 27.51 3.45 3.44
C ASP A 47 28.36 2.96 4.64
N GLY A 48 28.14 1.71 5.03
CA GLY A 48 28.67 0.99 6.19
C GLY A 48 29.85 0.10 5.83
N GLY A 49 30.80 0.64 5.07
CA GLY A 49 31.98 -0.06 4.57
C GLY A 49 32.17 0.41 3.15
N PHE A 50 33.21 1.13 2.78
CA PHE A 50 34.56 0.60 2.67
C PHE A 50 35.54 1.76 2.48
N ASP A 51 35.82 2.58 3.49
CA ASP A 51 36.92 3.56 3.34
C ASP A 51 37.52 3.94 4.69
N GLY A 52 38.76 3.50 4.91
CA GLY A 52 39.50 3.88 6.12
C GLY A 52 40.46 2.84 6.68
N GLY A 53 40.71 1.74 5.97
CA GLY A 53 41.73 0.74 6.30
C GLY A 53 43.18 1.26 6.25
N ARG A 54 43.47 2.43 6.82
CA ARG A 54 44.81 3.00 6.98
C ARG A 54 44.78 4.09 8.06
N ARG A 55 45.14 3.74 9.31
CA ARG A 55 45.99 4.54 10.23
C ARG A 55 45.96 3.94 11.64
N GLU A 56 46.50 2.74 11.77
CA GLU A 56 47.30 2.40 12.95
C GLU A 56 48.76 2.32 12.48
N PRO A 57 49.76 2.35 13.37
CA PRO A 57 49.86 2.96 14.69
C PRO A 57 51.02 3.99 14.69
N ARG A 58 51.17 4.78 15.75
CA ARG A 58 52.47 5.06 16.41
C ARG A 58 52.39 6.30 17.30
N TRP A 59 52.94 6.14 18.51
CA TRP A 59 53.11 7.04 19.65
C TRP A 59 51.84 7.46 20.40
#